data_AF-A0A410WBK0-F1
#
_entry.id   AF-A0A410WBK0-F1
#
_cell.length_a   1.000
_cell.length_b   1.000
_cell.length_c   1.000
_cell.angle_alpha   90.00
_cell.angle_beta   90.00
_cell.angle_gamma   90.00
#
_symmetry.space_group_name_H-M   'P 1'
#
loop_
_entity.id
_entity.type
_entity.pdbx_description
1 polymer ?
#
loop_
_entity_poly.entity_id
_entity_poly.type
_entity_poly.pdbx_seq_one_letter_code
_entity_poly.pdbx_strand_id
1 'polypeptide(L)'
;MFLTVIYVAVGVLGVCALAALALILRSKDAFSRAVVSDLVFYTLIGLYVLWSMTHDTQIAYDVLLLVAIIGGVLPTMSAARIISKGRR
;
A
#
# COMPACT_ATOMS: atom_id res chain seq x y z
N MET A 1 10.00 19.42 15.68
CA MET A 1 8.58 19.44 15.25
C MET A 1 8.35 18.56 14.03
N PHE A 2 9.07 18.75 12.92
CA PHE A 2 8.92 17.94 11.70
C PHE A 2 9.09 16.43 11.93
N LEU A 3 10.17 15.99 12.59
CA LEU A 3 10.41 14.58 12.87
C LEU A 3 9.30 13.93 13.72
N THR A 4 8.75 14.68 14.69
CA THR A 4 7.65 14.20 15.53
C THR A 4 6.40 13.89 14.70
N VAL A 5 6.08 14.76 13.73
CA VAL A 5 4.95 14.54 12.81
C VAL A 5 5.17 13.29 11.96
N ILE A 6 6.39 13.08 11.45
CA ILE A 6 6.73 11.88 10.68
C ILE A 6 6.54 10.62 11.53
N TYR A 7 7.06 10.58 12.76
CA TYR A 7 6.92 9.40 13.62
C TYR A 7 5.46 9.10 13.98
N VAL A 8 4.64 10.13 14.21
CA VAL A 8 3.19 9.95 14.42
C VAL A 8 2.53 9.39 13.16
N ALA A 9 2.85 9.94 11.98
CA ALA A 9 2.31 9.46 10.71
C ALA A 9 2.70 8.00 10.41
N VAL A 10 3.97 7.63 10.69
CA VAL A 10 4.44 6.23 10.61
C VAL A 10 3.66 5.34 11.56
N GLY A 11 3.41 5.79 12.79
CA GLY A 11 2.60 5.05 13.76
C GLY A 11 1.18 4.80 13.27
N VAL A 12 0.51 5.84 12.75
CA VAL A 12 -0.85 5.74 12.21
C VAL A 12 -0.91 4.79 11.02
N LEU A 13 0.00 4.94 10.05
CA LEU A 13 0.07 4.04 8.90
C LEU A 13 0.40 2.59 9.31
N GLY A 14 1.26 2.41 10.31
CA GLY A 14 1.54 1.09 10.87
C GLY A 14 0.30 0.42 11.47
N VAL A 15 -0.50 1.16 12.24
CA VAL A 15 -1.77 0.66 12.78
C VAL A 15 -2.76 0.33 11.66
N CYS A 16 -2.87 1.18 10.64
CA CYS A 16 -3.71 0.92 9.47
C CYS A 16 -3.27 -0.35 8.72
N ALA A 17 -1.97 -0.56 8.53
CA ALA A 17 -1.45 -1.75 7.86
C ALA A 17 -1.78 -3.03 8.65
N LEU A 18 -1.60 -3.00 9.97
CA LEU A 18 -1.95 -4.13 10.86
C LEU A 18 -3.46 -4.41 10.84
N ALA A 19 -4.30 -3.37 10.88
CA ALA A 19 -5.75 -3.51 10.80
C ALA A 19 -6.19 -4.10 9.44
N ALA A 20 -5.58 -3.65 8.34
CA ALA A 20 -5.85 -4.17 7.02
C ALA A 20 -5.43 -5.65 6.89
N LEU A 21 -4.27 -6.04 7.45
CA LEU A 21 -3.85 -7.44 7.51
C LEU A 21 -4.83 -8.31 8.33
N ALA A 22 -5.27 -7.83 9.50
CA ALA A 22 -6.27 -8.52 10.30
C ALA A 22 -7.60 -8.69 9.53
N LEU A 23 -7.99 -7.68 8.74
CA LEU A 23 -9.18 -7.73 7.90
C LEU A 23 -9.04 -8.74 6.76
N ILE A 24 -7.86 -8.86 6.14
CA ILE A 24 -7.58 -9.89 5.11
C ILE A 24 -7.78 -11.30 5.68
N LEU A 25 -7.26 -11.56 6.89
CA LEU A 25 -7.37 -12.87 7.54
C LEU A 25 -8.82 -13.22 7.90
N ARG A 26 -9.64 -12.22 8.22
CA ARG A 26 -11.04 -12.40 8.60
C ARG A 26 -12.00 -12.49 7.40
N SER A 27 -11.64 -11.87 6.28
CA SER A 27 -12.49 -11.77 5.10
C SER A 27 -12.54 -13.09 4.34
N LYS A 28 -13.74 -13.62 4.12
CA LYS A 28 -13.97 -14.85 3.34
C LYS A 28 -14.18 -14.58 1.84
N ASP A 29 -14.60 -13.37 1.48
CA ASP A 29 -14.90 -13.00 0.09
C ASP A 29 -13.65 -12.59 -0.69
N ALA A 30 -13.47 -13.16 -1.88
CA ALA A 30 -12.33 -12.91 -2.74
C ALA A 30 -12.23 -11.45 -3.21
N PHE A 31 -13.36 -10.80 -3.47
CA PHE A 31 -13.41 -9.39 -3.86
C PHE A 31 -12.92 -8.45 -2.75
N SER A 32 -13.47 -8.60 -1.55
CA SER A 32 -13.03 -7.82 -0.38
C SER A 32 -11.55 -8.07 -0.08
N ARG A 33 -11.09 -9.32 -0.19
CA ARG A 33 -9.67 -9.64 0.03
C ARG A 33 -8.75 -8.96 -0.99
N ALA A 34 -9.17 -8.84 -2.25
CA ALA A 34 -8.39 -8.15 -3.27
C ALA A 34 -8.26 -6.65 -2.98
N VAL A 35 -9.38 -5.99 -2.64
CA VAL A 35 -9.36 -4.54 -2.32
C VAL A 35 -8.54 -4.25 -1.05
N VAL A 36 -8.66 -5.11 -0.02
CA VAL A 36 -7.87 -4.93 1.21
C VAL A 36 -6.39 -5.22 0.96
N SER A 37 -6.05 -6.14 0.06
CA SER A 37 -4.66 -6.36 -0.36
C SER A 37 -4.05 -5.12 -1.01
N ASP A 38 -4.81 -4.41 -1.85
CA ASP A 38 -4.36 -3.13 -2.42
C ASP A 38 -4.17 -2.07 -1.33
N LEU A 39 -5.10 -2.00 -0.37
CA LEU A 39 -4.97 -1.09 0.75
C LEU A 39 -3.66 -1.32 1.52
N VAL A 40 -3.32 -2.58 1.84
CA VAL A 40 -2.05 -2.93 2.49
C VAL A 40 -0.86 -2.45 1.64
N PHE A 41 -0.89 -2.71 0.33
CA PHE A 41 0.19 -2.32 -0.57
C PHE A 41 0.43 -0.81 -0.59
N TYR A 42 -0.62 0.00 -0.74
CA TYR A 42 -0.50 1.45 -0.70
C TYR A 42 -0.11 1.99 0.68
N THR A 43 -0.49 1.32 1.76
CA THR A 43 -0.04 1.69 3.11
C THR A 43 1.47 1.51 3.27
N LEU A 44 2.05 0.44 2.68
CA LEU A 44 3.49 0.22 2.65
C LEU A 44 4.22 1.26 1.80
N ILE A 45 3.65 1.67 0.66
CA ILE A 45 4.19 2.78 -0.14
C ILE A 45 4.23 4.06 0.71
N GLY A 46 3.15 4.38 1.43
CA GLY A 46 3.10 5.53 2.32
C GLY A 46 4.18 5.50 3.42
N LEU A 47 4.44 4.33 4.00
CA LEU A 47 5.54 4.16 4.96
C LEU A 47 6.91 4.40 4.31
N TYR A 48 7.10 3.94 3.07
CA TYR A 48 8.33 4.19 2.31
C TYR A 48 8.55 5.68 2.01
N VAL A 49 7.49 6.42 1.66
CA VAL A 49 7.56 7.89 1.48
C VAL A 49 8.07 8.55 2.77
N LEU A 50 7.43 8.25 3.90
CA LEU A 50 7.80 8.85 5.18
C LEU A 50 9.23 8.50 5.59
N TRP A 51 9.65 7.26 5.31
CA TRP A 51 11.03 6.83 5.53
C TRP A 51 12.01 7.61 4.64
N SER A 52 11.71 7.79 3.35
CA SER A 52 12.52 8.56 2.41
C SER A 52 12.70 10.02 2.82
N MET A 53 11.72 10.62 3.50
CA MET A 53 11.85 12.00 4.00
C MET A 53 12.84 12.14 5.16
N THR A 54 13.26 11.02 5.77
CA THR A 54 14.25 11.00 6.85
C THR A 54 15.61 10.43 6.43
N HIS A 55 15.69 9.87 5.22
CA HIS A 55 16.89 9.25 4.67
C HIS A 55 17.20 9.85 3.31
N ASP A 56 18.26 10.65 3.24
CA ASP A 56 18.68 11.28 2.00
C ASP A 56 19.19 10.23 1.01
N THR A 57 18.36 9.91 0.02
CA THR A 57 18.67 8.98 -1.06
C THR A 57 18.20 9.58 -2.38
N GLN A 58 19.08 9.60 -3.39
CA GLN A 58 18.78 10.23 -4.67
C GLN A 58 17.72 9.48 -5.49
N ILE A 59 17.58 8.18 -5.26
CA ILE A 59 16.73 7.28 -6.05
C ILE A 59 15.36 6.98 -5.43
N ALA A 60 15.07 7.49 -4.23
CA ALA A 60 13.85 7.09 -3.53
C ALA A 60 12.58 7.47 -4.29
N TYR A 61 12.52 8.66 -4.88
CA TYR A 61 11.35 9.11 -5.64
C TYR A 61 11.16 8.35 -6.96
N ASP A 62 12.24 7.94 -7.61
CA ASP A 62 12.18 7.11 -8.81
C ASP A 62 11.59 5.73 -8.49
N VAL A 63 12.06 5.12 -7.40
CA VAL A 63 11.51 3.87 -6.88
C VAL A 63 10.03 4.05 -6.50
N LEU A 64 9.67 5.17 -5.86
CA LEU A 64 8.30 5.46 -5.46
C LEU A 64 7.35 5.54 -6.65
N LEU A 65 7.78 6.20 -7.71
CA LEU A 65 7.02 6.31 -8.95
C LEU A 65 6.84 4.95 -9.61
N LEU A 66 7.91 4.15 -9.70
CA LEU A 66 7.85 2.79 -10.25
C LEU A 66 6.93 1.89 -9.43
N VAL A 67 7.05 1.91 -8.11
CA VAL A 67 6.22 1.08 -7.23
C VAL A 67 4.76 1.54 -7.25
N ALA A 68 4.45 2.83 -7.26
CA ALA A 68 3.08 3.32 -7.30
C ALA A 68 2.37 2.94 -8.62
N ILE A 69 3.04 3.12 -9.76
CA ILE A 69 2.44 2.89 -11.08
C ILE A 69 2.47 1.40 -11.45
N ILE A 70 3.67 0.82 -11.44
CA ILE A 70 3.89 -0.56 -11.92
C ILE A 70 3.51 -1.55 -10.82
N GLY A 71 3.99 -1.32 -9.61
CA GLY A 71 3.74 -2.21 -8.47
C GLY A 71 2.33 -2.10 -7.89
N GLY A 72 1.69 -0.92 -7.94
CA GLY A 72 0.39 -0.67 -7.31
C GLY A 72 -0.77 -0.93 -8.27
N VAL A 73 -0.85 -0.16 -9.36
CA VAL A 73 -2.03 -0.17 -10.24
C VAL A 73 -2.16 -1.47 -11.06
N LEU A 74 -1.05 -2.04 -11.53
CA LEU A 74 -1.09 -3.22 -12.39
C LEU A 74 -1.60 -4.48 -11.65
N PRO A 75 -1.17 -4.79 -10.41
CA PRO A 75 -1.73 -5.91 -9.67
C PRO A 75 -3.22 -5.75 -9.37
N THR A 76 -3.68 -4.55 -9.00
CA THR A 76 -5.10 -4.25 -8.79
C THR A 76 -5.93 -4.59 -10.03
N MET A 77 -5.52 -4.07 -11.19
CA MET A 77 -6.22 -4.32 -12.45
C MET A 77 -6.16 -5.79 -12.88
N SER A 78 -5.06 -6.47 -12.60
CA SER A 78 -4.90 -7.89 -12.91
C SER A 78 -5.81 -8.75 -12.03
N ALA A 79 -5.85 -8.48 -10.72
CA ALA A 79 -6.74 -9.14 -9.77
C ALA A 79 -8.21 -8.89 -10.12
N ALA A 80 -8.58 -7.64 -10.44
CA ALA A 80 -9.93 -7.30 -10.87
C ALA A 80 -10.37 -8.10 -12.11
N ARG A 81 -9.49 -8.25 -13.11
CA ARG A 81 -9.77 -9.05 -14.32
C ARG A 81 -9.90 -10.55 -14.04
N ILE A 82 -9.05 -11.09 -13.18
CA ILE A 82 -9.12 -12.50 -12.76
C ILE A 82 -10.47 -12.77 -12.10
N ILE A 83 -10.87 -11.88 -11.19
CA ILE A 83 -12.13 -12.04 -10.45
C ILE A 83 -13.35 -11.81 -11.36
N SER A 84 -13.30 -10.84 -12.27
CA SER A 84 -14.38 -10.62 -13.25
C SER A 84 -14.44 -11.70 -14.34
N LYS A 85 -13.52 -12.67 -14.33
CA LYS A 85 -13.36 -13.72 -15.35
C LYS A 85 -13.23 -13.15 -16.76
N GLY A 86 -12.66 -11.94 -16.89
CA GLY A 86 -12.53 -11.25 -18.17
C GLY A 86 -13.82 -10.69 -18.77
N ARG A 87 -14.96 -10.77 -18.06
CA ARG A 87 -16.16 -10.02 -18.44
C ARG A 87 -15.94 -8.55 -18.08
N ARG A 88 -16.10 -7.70 -19.09
CA ARG A 88 -15.95 -6.24 -19.00
C ARG A 88 -17.14 -5.65 -18.26
#